data_AF-A0A7S0G6P4-F1
#
_entry.id   AF-A0A7S0G6P4-F1
#
_cell.length_a   1.000
_cell.length_b   1.000
_cell.length_c   1.000
_cell.angle_alpha   90.00
_cell.angle_beta   90.00
_cell.angle_gamma   90.00
#
_symmetry.space_group_name_H-M   'P 1'
#
loop_
_entity.id
_entity.type
_entity.pdbx_description
1 polymer ?
#
loop_
_entity_poly.entity_id
_entity_poly.type
_entity_poly.pdbx_seq_one_letter_code
_entity_poly.pdbx_strand_id
1 'polypeptide(L)'
;MARFQRIFSQGQGTDTPLMDTAEHIHISSLALLKMLKHGRAGVPMEVMGLMLGDFVDDYTVKVVDVFAMPQSGTGVAVEAVDHAFQTK
;
A
#
# COMPACT_ATOMS: atom_id res chain seq x y z
N MET A 1 -9.01 -22.37 52.73
CA MET A 1 -9.27 -21.02 52.18
C MET A 1 -8.24 -20.57 51.10
N ALA A 2 -7.55 -21.48 50.37
CA ALA A 2 -6.55 -21.09 49.34
C ALA A 2 -6.89 -21.55 47.90
N ARG A 3 -8.09 -22.10 47.67
CA ARG A 3 -8.52 -22.63 46.35
C ARG A 3 -9.45 -21.68 45.59
N PHE A 4 -9.88 -20.59 46.21
CA PHE A 4 -10.85 -19.64 45.65
C PHE A 4 -10.19 -18.39 45.00
N GLN A 5 -8.86 -18.24 45.10
CA GLN A 5 -8.10 -17.13 44.49
C GLN A 5 -7.56 -17.46 43.08
N ARG A 6 -7.87 -18.63 42.51
CA ARG A 6 -7.30 -19.09 41.23
C ARG A 6 -8.19 -18.86 40.00
N ILE A 7 -9.37 -18.26 40.17
CA ILE A 7 -10.35 -18.06 39.09
C ILE A 7 -10.27 -16.64 38.48
N PHE A 8 -9.60 -15.67 39.12
CA PHE A 8 -9.62 -14.27 38.69
C PHE A 8 -8.31 -13.74 38.06
N SER A 9 -7.38 -14.59 37.62
CA SER A 9 -6.09 -14.10 37.07
C SER A 9 -5.72 -14.62 35.68
N GLN A 10 -6.66 -15.18 34.91
CA GLN A 10 -6.39 -15.54 33.51
C GLN A 10 -7.48 -14.97 32.59
N GLY A 11 -7.52 -13.65 32.50
CA GLY A 11 -8.08 -12.96 31.34
C GLY A 11 -6.92 -12.61 30.42
N GLN A 12 -6.82 -13.33 29.31
CA GLN A 12 -5.87 -13.12 28.22
C GLN A 12 -5.80 -11.62 27.85
N GLY A 13 -4.61 -11.03 27.96
CA GLY A 13 -4.28 -9.84 27.19
C GLY A 13 -4.35 -10.26 25.73
N THR A 14 -5.40 -9.83 25.04
CA THR A 14 -5.47 -10.00 23.60
C THR A 14 -4.39 -9.12 23.01
N ASP A 15 -3.38 -9.72 22.39
CA ASP A 15 -2.52 -9.06 21.40
C ASP A 15 -3.39 -8.72 20.18
N THR A 16 -4.31 -7.78 20.38
CA THR A 16 -5.07 -7.16 19.31
C THR A 16 -4.08 -6.25 18.60
N PRO A 17 -3.80 -6.46 17.30
CA PRO A 17 -2.91 -5.56 16.57
C PRO A 17 -3.50 -4.15 16.63
N LEU A 18 -2.85 -3.29 17.41
CA LEU A 18 -3.21 -1.88 17.52
C LEU A 18 -2.72 -1.22 16.23
N MET A 19 -3.60 -0.48 15.55
CA MET A 19 -3.18 0.31 14.41
C MET A 19 -2.19 1.37 14.89
N ASP A 20 -0.91 1.20 14.52
CA ASP A 20 0.13 2.22 14.66
C ASP A 20 0.09 3.12 13.41
N THR A 21 0.75 4.28 13.45
CA THR A 21 0.92 5.19 12.30
C THR A 21 2.38 5.35 11.90
N ALA A 22 3.24 4.44 12.36
CA ALA A 22 4.68 4.47 12.14
C ALA A 22 5.11 3.73 10.86
N GLU A 23 4.20 3.49 9.91
CA GLU A 23 4.55 2.80 8.66
C GLU A 23 5.53 3.61 7.82
N HIS A 24 6.57 2.94 7.32
CA HIS A 24 7.60 3.55 6.49
C HIS A 24 7.54 2.98 5.07
N ILE A 25 7.60 3.88 4.07
CA ILE A 25 7.65 3.51 2.66
C ILE A 25 8.99 3.93 2.08
N HIS A 26 9.78 2.94 1.65
CA HIS A 26 11.03 3.19 0.93
C HIS A 26 10.79 3.15 -0.57
N ILE A 27 10.93 4.30 -1.23
CA ILE A 27 10.74 4.42 -2.68
C ILE A 27 12.11 4.45 -3.37
N SER A 28 12.31 3.53 -4.32
CA SER A 28 13.53 3.54 -5.14
C SER A 28 13.60 4.80 -6.02
N SER A 29 14.81 5.27 -6.32
CA SER A 29 14.99 6.42 -7.22
C SER A 29 14.43 6.16 -8.62
N LEU A 30 14.46 4.91 -9.09
CA LEU A 30 13.88 4.49 -10.37
C LEU A 30 12.36 4.69 -10.38
N ALA A 31 11.68 4.21 -9.34
CA ALA A 31 10.24 4.35 -9.16
C ALA A 31 9.83 5.83 -9.14
N LEU A 32 10.54 6.65 -8.35
CA LEU A 32 10.25 8.08 -8.24
C LEU A 32 10.38 8.81 -9.58
N LEU A 33 11.43 8.52 -10.36
CA LEU A 33 11.60 9.12 -11.69
C LEU A 33 10.48 8.71 -12.65
N LYS A 34 10.04 7.45 -12.62
CA LYS A 34 8.93 6.97 -13.44
C LYS A 34 7.61 7.66 -13.05
N MET A 35 7.35 7.82 -11.75
CA MET A 35 6.18 8.57 -11.25
C MET A 35 6.17 10.02 -11.76
N LEU A 36 7.30 10.75 -11.64
CA LEU A 36 7.41 12.14 -12.09
C LEU A 36 7.25 12.28 -13.61
N LYS A 37 7.85 11.37 -14.39
CA LYS A 37 7.72 11.36 -15.85
C LYS A 37 6.27 11.12 -16.27
N HIS A 38 5.60 10.17 -15.63
CA HIS A 38 4.21 9.83 -15.92
C HIS A 38 3.25 10.98 -15.53
N GLY A 39 3.40 11.52 -14.32
CA GLY A 39 2.63 12.68 -13.85
C GLY A 39 2.72 13.88 -14.79
N ARG A 40 3.92 14.16 -15.32
CA ARG A 40 4.10 15.24 -16.29
C ARG A 40 3.50 14.96 -17.66
N ALA A 41 3.53 13.71 -18.13
CA ALA A 41 2.91 13.33 -19.40
C ALA A 41 1.37 13.34 -19.35
N GLY A 42 0.80 13.26 -18.14
CA GLY A 42 -0.63 13.23 -17.89
C GLY A 42 -1.36 14.57 -17.92
N VAL A 43 -0.67 15.70 -17.74
CA VAL A 43 -1.31 17.02 -17.57
C VAL A 43 -2.16 17.39 -18.81
N PRO A 44 -3.43 17.82 -18.66
CA PRO A 44 -4.13 18.19 -17.41
C PRO A 44 -4.99 17.08 -16.78
N MET A 45 -4.87 15.85 -17.25
CA MET A 45 -5.66 14.72 -16.76
C MET A 45 -5.01 14.08 -15.53
N GLU A 46 -5.84 13.48 -14.68
CA GLU A 46 -5.35 12.61 -13.62
C GLU A 46 -4.67 11.38 -14.24
N VAL A 47 -3.63 10.87 -13.60
CA VAL A 47 -2.95 9.66 -14.04
C VAL A 47 -2.77 8.68 -12.90
N MET A 48 -2.76 7.40 -13.26
CA MET A 48 -2.54 6.32 -12.30
C MET A 48 -1.37 5.44 -12.70
N GLY A 49 -0.86 4.71 -11.71
CA GLY A 49 0.11 3.65 -11.92
C GLY A 49 0.04 2.59 -10.82
N LEU A 50 0.72 1.48 -11.08
CA LEU A 50 0.89 0.38 -10.12
C LEU A 50 2.27 0.49 -9.49
N MET A 51 2.34 0.31 -8.17
CA MET A 51 3.60 0.19 -7.44
C MET A 51 3.91 -1.29 -7.22
N LEU A 52 5.11 -1.71 -7.61
CA LEU A 52 5.60 -3.06 -7.42
C LEU A 52 6.79 -3.04 -6.45
N GLY A 53 6.79 -4.00 -5.54
CA GLY A 53 7.76 -4.03 -4.47
C GLY A 53 7.47 -5.14 -3.49
N ASP A 54 8.17 -5.08 -2.35
CA ASP A 54 8.16 -6.12 -1.34
C ASP A 54 7.73 -5.55 0.01
N PHE A 55 6.99 -6.34 0.77
CA PHE A 55 6.77 -6.10 2.19
C PHE A 55 7.98 -6.63 2.95
N VAL A 56 8.71 -5.74 3.62
CA VAL A 56 9.94 -6.11 4.37
C VAL A 56 9.56 -6.63 5.75
N ASP A 57 8.59 -5.97 6.37
CA ASP A 57 7.94 -6.34 7.63
C ASP A 57 6.53 -5.72 7.66
N ASP A 58 5.83 -5.86 8.78
CA ASP A 58 4.44 -5.41 8.94
C ASP A 58 4.29 -3.87 8.89
N TYR A 59 5.38 -3.13 9.05
CA TYR A 59 5.38 -1.66 9.10
C TYR A 59 6.17 -1.01 7.96
N THR A 60 6.87 -1.81 7.14
CA THR A 60 7.80 -1.30 6.14
C THR A 60 7.53 -1.90 4.77
N VAL A 61 7.21 -1.02 3.82
CA VAL A 61 7.00 -1.38 2.41
C VAL A 61 8.12 -0.80 1.55
N LYS A 62 8.70 -1.62 0.69
CA LYS A 62 9.74 -1.20 -0.25
C LYS A 62 9.20 -1.20 -1.68
N VAL A 63 9.08 -0.02 -2.28
CA VAL A 63 8.70 0.14 -3.69
C VAL A 63 9.94 0.07 -4.57
N VAL A 64 10.04 -1.00 -5.37
CA VAL A 64 11.17 -1.25 -6.26
C VAL A 64 10.95 -0.60 -7.62
N ASP A 65 9.74 -0.73 -8.18
CA ASP A 65 9.40 -0.19 -9.50
C ASP A 65 7.94 0.28 -9.61
N VAL A 66 7.65 1.10 -10.63
CA VAL A 66 6.31 1.66 -10.89
C VAL A 66 5.99 1.57 -12.38
N PHE A 67 4.75 1.19 -12.69
CA PHE A 67 4.23 1.12 -14.05
C PHE A 67 3.06 2.08 -14.24
N ALA A 68 3.12 2.84 -15.33
CA ALA A 68 2.04 3.73 -15.74
C ALA A 68 0.85 2.92 -16.27
N MET A 69 -0.35 3.20 -15.77
CA MET A 69 -1.57 2.67 -16.37
C MET A 69 -2.02 3.57 -17.55
N PRO A 70 -2.45 2.97 -18.68
CA PRO A 70 -2.92 3.71 -19.83
C PRO A 70 -4.20 4.47 -19.46
N GLN A 71 -4.30 5.72 -19.91
CA GLN A 71 -5.50 6.54 -19.71
C GLN A 71 -6.59 6.07 -20.69
N SER A 72 -7.46 5.17 -20.24
CA SER A 72 -8.57 4.66 -21.05
C SER A 72 -9.87 5.37 -20.66
N GLY A 73 -10.17 6.48 -21.30
CA GLY A 73 -11.48 7.13 -21.18
C GLY A 73 -11.46 8.63 -21.40
N THR A 74 -12.47 9.16 -22.09
CA THR A 74 -12.69 10.57 -22.41
C THR A 74 -13.12 11.44 -21.21
N GLY A 75 -12.74 11.04 -19.99
CA GLY A 75 -13.12 11.69 -18.74
C GLY A 75 -11.93 11.80 -17.80
N VAL A 76 -11.94 12.82 -16.95
CA VAL A 76 -10.86 13.17 -16.01
C VAL A 76 -10.72 12.14 -14.86
N ALA A 77 -11.55 11.10 -14.83
CA ALA A 77 -11.67 10.16 -13.72
C ALA A 77 -10.88 8.86 -13.95
N VAL A 78 -10.40 8.35 -12.83
CA VAL A 78 -9.37 7.32 -12.59
C VAL A 78 -9.93 5.88 -12.61
N GLU A 79 -11.19 5.68 -13.01
CA GLU A 79 -11.93 4.43 -12.72
C GLU A 79 -11.67 3.26 -13.69
N ALA A 80 -10.77 3.40 -14.66
CA ALA A 80 -10.51 2.38 -15.67
C ALA A 80 -9.25 1.55 -15.36
N VAL A 81 -9.28 0.73 -14.31
CA VAL A 81 -8.26 -0.31 -14.11
C VAL A 81 -8.64 -1.54 -14.94
N ASP A 82 -7.95 -1.75 -16.06
CA ASP A 82 -8.13 -2.95 -16.88
C ASP A 82 -7.35 -4.13 -16.27
N HIS A 83 -8.06 -5.17 -15.82
CA HIS A 83 -7.47 -6.40 -15.30
C HIS A 83 -6.52 -7.10 -16.29
N ALA A 84 -6.74 -6.95 -17.60
CA ALA A 84 -5.85 -7.50 -18.61
C ALA A 84 -4.47 -6.81 -18.60
N PHE A 85 -4.42 -5.52 -18.26
CA PHE A 85 -3.18 -4.76 -18.14
C PHE A 85 -2.44 -5.06 -16.83
N GLN A 86 -3.14 -5.56 -15.80
CA GLN A 86 -2.55 -5.88 -14.50
C GLN A 86 -1.94 -7.28 -14.44
N THR A 87 -2.38 -8.20 -15.29
CA THR A 87 -1.98 -9.62 -15.25
C THR A 87 -0.69 -9.91 -16.05
N LYS A 88 -0.15 -8.93 -16.77
CA LYS A 88 0.96 -9.09 -17.72
C LYS A 88 2.13 -8.17 -17.40
#